data_AF-A0A8K0Q149-F1
#
_entry.id   AF-A0A8K0Q149-F1
#
_cell.length_a   1.000
_cell.length_b   1.000
_cell.length_c   1.000
_cell.angle_alpha   90.00
_cell.angle_beta   90.00
_cell.angle_gamma   90.00
#
_symmetry.space_group_name_H-M   'P 1'
#
loop_
_entity.id
_entity.type
_entity.pdbx_description
1 polymer ?
#
loop_
_entity_poly.entity_id
_entity_poly.type
_entity_poly.pdbx_seq_one_letter_code
_entity_poly.pdbx_strand_id
1 'polypeptide(L)'
;MLITLPLLTRSPNLLLRRRAKSPITAQAFVDTFQDSLFDSVLQSVEIPRTRCDREPPGVSSRRSHGGVERDDALLIFEWLAAKKGVKHILKVVVDDTREPSHPDEVIEDALKEFKVEVLDWQRLDICPETICRVGQYLRDVHLHWGGNNAVLRAWSEPDGLARLQWSQRVLLHTDEVQRPTIRTNDNILRFRERLRALRPDLEIIFLSKQMRKQKPQTMEDSLTDKWFETIAEFTLSLDKIDVSDCQVSVGLIDDGVDVFHPLLRGRTFSSDISETSATGHGTAMAVTIYTVFQRADIVVFKVETQSNSASHSAADVGLKFHLRDNHKVH
;
A
#
# COMPACT_ATOMS: atom_id res chain seq x y z
N MET A 1 12.94 2.01 -7.89
CA MET A 1 11.96 1.77 -8.96
C MET A 1 11.74 0.28 -9.06
N LEU A 2 10.49 -0.16 -8.97
CA LEU A 2 10.14 -1.56 -8.86
C LEU A 2 9.04 -1.86 -9.88
N ILE A 3 9.29 -2.75 -10.83
CA ILE A 3 8.24 -3.37 -11.63
C ILE A 3 8.24 -4.84 -11.21
N THR A 4 7.09 -5.33 -10.75
CA THR A 4 6.94 -6.74 -10.36
C THR A 4 6.12 -7.45 -11.44
N LEU A 5 6.72 -8.46 -12.05
CA LEU A 5 6.09 -9.32 -13.06
C LEU A 5 5.35 -10.49 -12.39
N PRO A 6 4.24 -10.97 -12.96
CA PRO A 6 3.61 -12.21 -12.51
C PRO A 6 4.52 -13.42 -12.78
N LEU A 7 4.50 -14.36 -11.84
CA LEU A 7 5.24 -15.63 -11.88
C LEU A 7 4.59 -16.59 -12.89
N LEU A 8 5.21 -16.79 -14.06
CA LEU A 8 4.90 -17.97 -14.90
C LEU A 8 6.11 -18.56 -15.65
N THR A 9 7.34 -18.24 -15.27
CA THR A 9 8.52 -19.00 -15.72
C THR A 9 9.32 -19.52 -14.54
N ARG A 10 9.79 -20.76 -14.67
CA ARG A 10 10.46 -21.63 -13.69
C ARG A 10 11.83 -21.11 -13.21
N SER A 11 11.95 -19.82 -12.93
CA SER A 11 13.17 -19.21 -12.38
C SER A 11 12.81 -18.34 -11.19
N PRO A 12 13.41 -18.58 -10.00
CA PRO A 12 13.08 -17.82 -8.80
C PRO A 12 13.53 -16.37 -8.95
N ASN A 13 12.56 -15.45 -8.87
CA ASN A 13 12.71 -14.07 -8.44
C ASN A 13 13.90 -13.28 -9.01
N LEU A 14 13.76 -12.75 -10.23
CA LEU A 14 14.49 -11.55 -10.62
C LEU A 14 13.70 -10.30 -10.20
N LEU A 15 13.71 -10.03 -8.89
CA LEU A 15 13.50 -8.67 -8.40
C LEU A 15 14.67 -7.85 -8.93
N LEU A 16 14.46 -7.04 -9.97
CA LEU A 16 15.48 -6.13 -10.48
C LEU A 16 15.68 -4.97 -9.49
N ARG A 17 16.33 -5.25 -8.36
CA ARG A 17 16.84 -4.25 -7.42
C ARG A 17 18.09 -3.63 -8.01
N ARG A 18 17.92 -2.64 -8.89
CA ARG A 18 18.97 -1.63 -9.08
C ARG A 18 18.60 -0.39 -8.27
N ARG A 19 19.25 -0.25 -7.10
CA ARG A 19 19.29 1.00 -6.34
C ARG A 19 20.11 2.00 -7.17
N ALA A 20 19.46 2.75 -8.06
CA ALA A 20 20.13 3.84 -8.74
C ALA A 20 20.52 4.90 -7.70
N LYS A 21 21.80 5.27 -7.69
CA LYS A 21 22.38 6.28 -6.77
C LYS A 21 22.03 7.73 -7.19
N SER A 22 21.35 7.92 -8.31
CA SER A 22 20.90 9.20 -8.87
C SER A 22 19.46 9.07 -9.39
N PRO A 23 18.67 10.16 -9.38
CA PRO A 23 17.32 10.13 -9.96
C PRO A 23 17.42 9.72 -11.43
N ILE A 24 16.73 8.62 -11.77
CA ILE A 24 16.63 8.08 -13.12
C ILE A 24 15.70 9.01 -13.91
N THR A 25 15.92 9.17 -15.20
CA THR A 25 15.06 9.94 -16.10
C THR A 25 14.09 9.00 -16.81
N ALA A 26 12.98 9.50 -17.37
CA ALA A 26 12.04 8.63 -18.10
C ALA A 26 12.73 7.88 -19.27
N GLN A 27 13.67 8.53 -19.96
CA GLN A 27 14.43 7.86 -21.02
C GLN A 27 15.36 6.78 -20.45
N ALA A 28 16.07 7.07 -19.37
CA ALA A 28 16.93 6.08 -18.72
C ALA A 28 16.13 4.90 -18.16
N PHE A 29 14.87 5.09 -17.76
CA PHE A 29 13.93 4.00 -17.46
C PHE A 29 13.74 3.13 -18.70
N VAL A 30 13.32 3.74 -19.80
CA VAL A 30 13.00 3.03 -21.05
C VAL A 30 14.19 2.20 -21.51
N ASP A 31 15.37 2.80 -21.54
CA ASP A 31 16.60 2.14 -21.96
C ASP A 31 16.96 0.98 -21.03
N THR A 32 16.76 1.13 -19.71
CA THR A 32 17.07 0.08 -18.73
C THR A 32 16.20 -1.16 -18.90
N PHE A 33 14.93 -0.99 -19.30
CA PHE A 33 13.96 -2.08 -19.42
C PHE A 33 13.62 -2.42 -20.87
N GLN A 34 14.36 -1.87 -21.84
CA GLN A 34 14.13 -2.07 -23.27
C GLN A 34 14.19 -3.55 -23.67
N ASP A 35 15.09 -4.32 -23.09
CA ASP A 35 15.25 -5.74 -23.41
C ASP A 35 14.40 -6.67 -22.53
N SER A 36 13.68 -6.11 -21.55
CA SER A 36 12.81 -6.90 -20.67
C SER A 36 11.51 -7.30 -21.40
N LEU A 37 11.11 -8.56 -21.24
CA LEU A 37 9.79 -9.03 -21.67
C LEU A 37 8.78 -8.79 -20.55
N PHE A 38 7.62 -8.23 -20.91
CA PHE A 38 6.53 -7.99 -19.98
C PHE A 38 5.32 -8.80 -20.40
N ASP A 39 4.59 -9.31 -19.41
CA ASP A 39 3.26 -9.85 -19.64
C ASP A 39 2.28 -8.71 -19.92
N SER A 40 1.16 -9.04 -20.57
CA SER A 40 0.06 -8.09 -20.78
C SER A 40 -0.57 -7.59 -19.47
N VAL A 41 -0.33 -8.30 -18.36
CA VAL A 41 -0.80 -7.95 -17.02
C VAL A 41 0.41 -7.76 -16.10
N LEU A 42 0.53 -6.59 -15.47
CA LEU A 42 1.56 -6.31 -14.47
C LEU A 42 0.98 -6.31 -13.06
N GLN A 43 1.75 -6.85 -12.10
CA GLN A 43 1.34 -6.83 -10.71
C GLN A 43 1.45 -5.44 -10.10
N SER A 44 2.56 -4.74 -10.34
CA SER A 44 2.75 -3.39 -9.82
C SER A 44 3.70 -2.59 -10.70
N VAL A 45 3.37 -1.32 -10.89
CA VAL A 45 4.22 -0.31 -11.50
C VAL A 45 4.46 0.80 -10.48
N GLU A 46 5.69 0.90 -10.00
CA GLU A 46 6.10 1.91 -9.01
C GLU A 46 7.10 2.89 -9.64
N ILE A 47 6.62 4.10 -9.92
CA ILE A 47 7.40 5.19 -10.50
C ILE A 47 7.83 6.13 -9.36
N PRO A 48 9.10 6.07 -8.91
CA PRO A 48 9.62 7.07 -7.99
C PRO A 48 9.75 8.41 -8.71
N ARG A 49 10.01 9.48 -7.98
CA ARG A 49 10.28 10.77 -8.60
C ARG A 49 11.46 10.68 -9.58
N THR A 50 11.18 10.87 -10.86
CA THR A 50 12.20 10.91 -11.91
C THR A 50 12.66 12.35 -12.12
N ARG A 51 13.84 12.53 -12.72
CA ARG A 51 14.30 13.86 -13.12
C ARG A 51 13.71 14.19 -14.48
N CYS A 52 13.01 15.31 -14.60
CA CYS A 52 12.61 15.85 -15.89
C CYS A 52 13.87 16.42 -16.58
N ASP A 53 14.28 15.82 -17.70
CA ASP A 53 15.47 16.22 -18.46
C ASP A 53 15.27 17.50 -19.29
N ARG A 54 14.10 18.14 -19.21
CA ARG A 54 13.77 19.37 -19.97
C ARG A 54 14.13 20.67 -19.23
N GLU A 55 15.10 20.66 -18.32
CA GLU A 55 15.78 21.91 -17.94
C GLU A 55 16.96 22.16 -18.88
N PRO A 56 16.88 23.12 -19.83
CA PRO A 56 18.02 23.45 -20.66
C PRO A 56 19.15 24.05 -19.80
N PRO A 57 20.40 23.60 -19.94
CA PRO A 57 21.52 24.25 -19.27
C PRO A 57 21.71 25.65 -19.85
N GLY A 58 21.44 26.69 -19.05
CA GLY A 58 21.96 28.04 -19.30
C GLY A 58 21.05 29.06 -20.00
N VAL A 59 19.72 28.93 -19.95
CA VAL A 59 18.85 30.00 -20.48
C VAL A 59 18.29 30.86 -19.35
N SER A 60 18.95 32.00 -19.10
CA SER A 60 18.38 33.16 -18.41
C SER A 60 17.34 33.84 -19.33
N SER A 61 16.17 33.24 -19.48
CA SER A 61 15.05 33.86 -20.21
C SER A 61 14.10 34.55 -19.24
N ARG A 62 14.23 35.88 -19.18
CA ARG A 62 13.10 36.74 -18.84
C ARG A 62 12.02 36.53 -19.92
N ARG A 63 10.87 35.99 -19.51
CA ARG A 63 9.61 35.81 -20.27
C ARG A 63 9.41 34.43 -20.92
N SER A 64 9.05 33.46 -20.10
CA SER A 64 8.07 32.42 -20.44
C SER A 64 7.23 32.13 -19.18
N HIS A 65 5.98 32.57 -19.16
CA HIS A 65 5.02 32.26 -18.08
C HIS A 65 4.42 30.84 -18.21
N GLY A 66 5.07 29.95 -18.97
CA GLY A 66 4.72 28.53 -19.04
C GLY A 66 5.81 27.73 -18.35
N GLY A 67 5.55 27.28 -17.12
CA GLY A 67 6.43 26.32 -16.45
C GLY A 67 6.52 25.04 -17.27
N VAL A 68 7.68 24.39 -17.27
CA VAL A 68 7.82 23.08 -17.92
C VAL A 68 6.97 22.09 -17.14
N GLU A 69 5.86 21.67 -17.74
CA GLU A 69 4.95 20.66 -17.17
C GLU A 69 5.66 19.31 -17.06
N ARG A 70 5.39 18.61 -15.97
CA ARG A 70 5.99 17.31 -15.66
C ARG A 70 5.24 16.21 -16.43
N ASP A 71 5.93 15.48 -17.32
CA ASP A 71 5.35 14.45 -18.20
C ASP A 71 6.08 13.09 -18.15
N ASP A 72 6.98 12.88 -17.18
CA ASP A 72 7.81 11.67 -17.11
C ASP A 72 7.01 10.37 -16.93
N ALA A 73 5.95 10.39 -16.12
CA ALA A 73 5.11 9.21 -15.95
C ALA A 73 4.40 8.83 -17.26
N LEU A 74 3.92 9.82 -18.03
CA LEU A 74 3.26 9.59 -19.32
C LEU A 74 4.18 8.85 -20.28
N LEU A 75 5.43 9.29 -20.43
CA LEU A 75 6.41 8.62 -21.28
C LEU A 75 6.63 7.14 -20.91
N ILE A 76 6.68 6.85 -19.60
CA ILE A 76 6.83 5.49 -19.10
C ILE A 76 5.60 4.65 -19.41
N PHE A 77 4.40 5.17 -19.15
CA PHE A 77 3.15 4.46 -19.38
C PHE A 77 2.85 4.26 -20.87
N GLU A 78 3.09 5.25 -21.73
CA GLU A 78 2.98 5.10 -23.18
C GLU A 78 3.92 4.02 -23.71
N TRP A 79 5.15 3.97 -23.20
CA TRP A 79 6.09 2.93 -23.56
C TRP A 79 5.62 1.53 -23.10
N LEU A 80 5.07 1.41 -21.89
CA LEU A 80 4.50 0.14 -21.40
C LEU A 80 3.33 -0.34 -22.28
N ALA A 81 2.46 0.58 -22.70
CA ALA A 81 1.35 0.25 -23.59
C ALA A 81 1.84 -0.09 -25.00
N ALA A 82 2.51 0.86 -25.66
CA ALA A 82 2.82 0.78 -27.09
C ALA A 82 4.00 -0.14 -27.43
N LYS A 83 5.01 -0.24 -26.55
CA LYS A 83 6.22 -1.05 -26.81
C LYS A 83 6.19 -2.38 -26.10
N LYS A 84 5.58 -2.44 -24.91
CA LYS A 84 5.54 -3.66 -24.09
C LYS A 84 4.21 -4.40 -24.13
N GLY A 85 3.15 -3.82 -24.71
CA GLY A 85 1.86 -4.48 -24.87
C GLY A 85 1.13 -4.72 -23.55
N VAL A 86 1.47 -3.96 -22.51
CA VAL A 86 0.80 -4.02 -21.21
C VAL A 86 -0.58 -3.38 -21.34
N LYS A 87 -1.60 -4.05 -20.81
CA LYS A 87 -3.01 -3.62 -20.87
C LYS A 87 -3.67 -3.53 -19.50
N HIS A 88 -3.12 -4.23 -18.51
CA HIS A 88 -3.72 -4.33 -17.18
C HIS A 88 -2.62 -4.19 -16.12
N ILE A 89 -2.84 -3.34 -15.14
CA ILE A 89 -1.93 -3.11 -14.01
C ILE A 89 -2.74 -3.24 -12.73
N LEU A 90 -2.38 -4.20 -11.87
CA LEU A 90 -3.11 -4.39 -10.61
C LEU A 90 -2.88 -3.22 -9.64
N LYS A 91 -1.66 -2.66 -9.60
CA LYS A 91 -1.32 -1.53 -8.73
C LYS A 91 -0.41 -0.53 -9.43
N VAL A 92 -0.81 0.74 -9.40
CA VAL A 92 -0.01 1.87 -9.83
C VAL A 92 0.36 2.70 -8.61
N VAL A 93 1.65 2.96 -8.43
CA VAL A 93 2.16 3.93 -7.44
C VAL A 93 3.05 4.93 -8.15
N VAL A 94 2.71 6.22 -8.06
CA VAL A 94 3.51 7.29 -8.63
C VAL A 94 3.84 8.30 -7.55
N ASP A 95 5.13 8.52 -7.31
CA ASP A 95 5.59 9.57 -6.40
C ASP A 95 5.45 10.94 -7.07
N ASP A 96 4.39 11.63 -6.67
CA ASP A 96 4.04 12.97 -7.13
C ASP A 96 3.88 13.97 -5.98
N THR A 97 4.59 13.70 -4.89
CA THR A 97 4.45 14.38 -3.59
C THR A 97 5.01 15.81 -3.55
N ARG A 98 5.77 16.23 -4.56
CA ARG A 98 6.43 17.54 -4.61
C ARG A 98 6.14 18.26 -5.92
N GLU A 99 6.23 19.58 -5.91
CA GLU A 99 6.11 20.40 -7.11
C GLU A 99 7.39 20.39 -7.99
N PRO A 100 7.28 20.51 -9.32
CA PRO A 100 6.02 20.44 -10.07
C PRO A 100 5.44 19.01 -10.01
N SER A 101 4.13 18.91 -9.77
CA SER A 101 3.38 17.66 -9.88
C SER A 101 2.87 17.46 -11.31
N HIS A 102 2.44 16.24 -11.67
CA HIS A 102 1.87 16.02 -13.01
C HIS A 102 0.50 16.70 -13.10
N PRO A 103 0.18 17.39 -14.21
CA PRO A 103 -1.15 17.98 -14.41
C PRO A 103 -2.21 16.89 -14.67
N ASP A 104 -3.48 17.25 -14.52
CA ASP A 104 -4.61 16.31 -14.62
C ASP A 104 -4.64 15.57 -15.96
N GLU A 105 -4.43 16.29 -17.06
CA GLU A 105 -4.43 15.76 -18.42
C GLU A 105 -3.34 14.70 -18.62
N VAL A 106 -2.17 14.90 -18.02
CA VAL A 106 -1.05 13.96 -18.10
C VAL A 106 -1.37 12.68 -17.31
N ILE A 107 -2.05 12.77 -16.18
CA ILE A 107 -2.49 11.59 -15.41
C ILE A 107 -3.54 10.79 -16.20
N GLU A 108 -4.51 11.50 -16.79
CA GLU A 108 -5.54 10.90 -17.64
C GLU A 108 -4.93 10.18 -18.83
N ASP A 109 -4.04 10.85 -19.57
CA ASP A 109 -3.39 10.28 -20.74
C ASP A 109 -2.44 9.12 -20.40
N ALA A 110 -1.78 9.16 -19.24
CA ALA A 110 -0.91 8.09 -18.80
C ALA A 110 -1.67 6.80 -18.51
N LEU A 111 -2.89 6.89 -17.98
CA LEU A 111 -3.63 5.72 -17.49
C LEU A 111 -4.73 5.24 -18.44
N LYS A 112 -5.13 6.02 -19.45
CA LYS A 112 -6.28 5.72 -20.34
C LYS A 112 -6.21 4.35 -21.05
N GLU A 113 -5.01 3.86 -21.36
CA GLU A 113 -4.81 2.60 -22.08
C GLU A 113 -4.81 1.37 -21.15
N PHE A 114 -4.90 1.58 -19.84
CA PHE A 114 -4.76 0.53 -18.84
C PHE A 114 -6.05 0.28 -18.08
N LYS A 115 -6.37 -1.00 -17.90
CA LYS A 115 -7.16 -1.42 -16.76
C LYS A 115 -6.30 -1.25 -15.50
N VAL A 116 -6.71 -0.40 -14.56
CA VAL A 116 -6.02 -0.22 -13.27
C VAL A 116 -6.95 -0.63 -12.14
N GLU A 117 -6.49 -1.44 -11.18
CA GLU A 117 -7.31 -1.86 -10.03
C GLU A 117 -7.01 -1.05 -8.74
N VAL A 118 -5.74 -0.71 -8.49
CA VAL A 118 -5.32 0.07 -7.32
C VAL A 118 -4.53 1.28 -7.79
N LEU A 119 -5.00 2.48 -7.44
CA LEU A 119 -4.35 3.74 -7.79
C LEU A 119 -3.83 4.46 -6.55
N ASP A 120 -2.52 4.65 -6.49
CA ASP A 120 -1.82 5.48 -5.51
C ASP A 120 -0.94 6.52 -6.23
N TRP A 121 -1.60 7.52 -6.79
CA TRP A 121 -0.93 8.69 -7.36
C TRP A 121 -0.72 9.72 -6.26
N GLN A 122 0.51 9.87 -5.80
CA GLN A 122 0.84 10.58 -4.56
C GLN A 122 0.87 12.11 -4.73
N ARG A 123 -0.11 12.67 -5.45
CA ARG A 123 -0.31 14.11 -5.61
C ARG A 123 -1.38 14.58 -4.64
N LEU A 124 -1.14 15.72 -3.99
CA LEU A 124 -2.14 16.29 -3.08
C LEU A 124 -3.36 16.79 -3.85
N ASP A 125 -4.54 16.60 -3.25
CA ASP A 125 -5.77 17.28 -3.66
C ASP A 125 -6.17 17.07 -5.13
N ILE A 126 -5.93 15.87 -5.67
CA ILE A 126 -6.30 15.48 -7.05
C ILE A 126 -7.78 15.79 -7.35
N CYS A 127 -8.04 16.35 -8.53
CA CYS A 127 -9.40 16.61 -9.00
C CYS A 127 -10.24 15.32 -9.07
N PRO A 128 -11.48 15.28 -8.53
CA PRO A 128 -12.35 14.10 -8.65
C PRO A 128 -12.62 13.69 -10.09
N GLU A 129 -12.71 14.64 -11.02
CA GLU A 129 -12.97 14.37 -12.44
C GLU A 129 -11.83 13.53 -13.04
N THR A 130 -10.58 13.90 -12.76
CA THR A 130 -9.39 13.13 -13.17
C THR A 130 -9.45 11.69 -12.69
N ILE A 131 -9.83 11.48 -11.41
CA ILE A 131 -9.97 10.13 -10.83
C ILE A 131 -11.11 9.37 -11.53
N CYS A 132 -12.24 10.02 -11.81
CA CYS A 132 -13.37 9.39 -12.47
C CYS A 132 -13.05 8.98 -13.91
N ARG A 133 -12.23 9.76 -14.62
CA ARG A 133 -11.81 9.47 -16.00
C ARG A 133 -10.90 8.26 -16.11
N VAL A 134 -10.00 8.08 -15.15
CA VAL A 134 -9.14 6.87 -15.05
C VAL A 134 -9.81 5.74 -14.26
N GLY A 135 -11.02 5.98 -13.74
CA GLY A 135 -11.64 5.25 -12.65
C GLY A 135 -12.45 4.00 -13.01
N GLN A 136 -12.54 3.65 -14.30
CA GLN A 136 -13.49 2.63 -14.79
C GLN A 136 -13.37 1.28 -14.08
N TYR A 137 -12.15 0.90 -13.69
CA TYR A 137 -11.84 -0.41 -13.09
C TYR A 137 -11.21 -0.32 -11.70
N LEU A 138 -11.14 0.89 -11.13
CA LEU A 138 -10.51 1.08 -9.82
C LEU A 138 -11.32 0.39 -8.73
N ARG A 139 -10.66 -0.51 -8.02
CA ARG A 139 -11.14 -1.14 -6.79
C ARG A 139 -10.76 -0.30 -5.57
N ASP A 140 -9.52 0.16 -5.53
CA ASP A 140 -8.98 0.96 -4.43
C ASP A 140 -8.38 2.26 -4.94
N VAL A 141 -8.76 3.37 -4.30
CA VAL A 141 -8.22 4.70 -4.61
C VAL A 141 -7.57 5.29 -3.37
N HIS A 142 -6.28 5.60 -3.47
CA HIS A 142 -5.54 6.32 -2.44
C HIS A 142 -5.59 7.82 -2.74
N LEU A 143 -6.14 8.59 -1.80
CA LEU A 143 -6.26 10.05 -1.91
C LEU A 143 -5.30 10.71 -0.93
N HIS A 144 -4.47 11.63 -1.41
CA HIS A 144 -3.58 12.41 -0.56
C HIS A 144 -4.19 13.78 -0.36
N TRP A 145 -4.53 14.13 0.88
CA TRP A 145 -5.28 15.33 1.21
C TRP A 145 -4.41 16.37 1.92
N GLY A 146 -4.34 17.57 1.34
CA GLY A 146 -3.52 18.69 1.82
C GLY A 146 -4.20 19.57 2.88
N GLY A 147 -5.38 19.18 3.38
CA GLY A 147 -6.14 19.97 4.36
C GLY A 147 -7.21 20.89 3.75
N ASN A 148 -7.35 20.91 2.42
CA ASN A 148 -8.33 21.73 1.73
C ASN A 148 -9.76 21.15 1.83
N ASN A 149 -10.64 21.79 2.61
CA ASN A 149 -12.03 21.33 2.75
C ASN A 149 -12.85 21.44 1.46
N ALA A 150 -12.50 22.33 0.53
CA ALA A 150 -13.19 22.40 -0.75
C ALA A 150 -13.01 21.10 -1.56
N VAL A 151 -11.83 20.49 -1.46
CA VAL A 151 -11.50 19.21 -2.10
C VAL A 151 -12.28 18.07 -1.46
N LEU A 152 -12.37 18.01 -0.13
CA LEU A 152 -13.26 17.04 0.53
C LEU A 152 -14.73 17.20 0.11
N ARG A 153 -15.19 18.42 -0.13
CA ARG A 153 -16.55 18.64 -0.66
C ARG A 153 -16.69 18.12 -2.08
N ALA A 154 -15.78 18.49 -2.98
CA ALA A 154 -15.77 18.03 -4.37
C ALA A 154 -15.69 16.50 -4.47
N TRP A 155 -14.83 15.85 -3.68
CA TRP A 155 -14.74 14.38 -3.66
C TRP A 155 -16.03 13.69 -3.18
N SER A 156 -16.82 14.33 -2.33
CA SER A 156 -18.06 13.74 -1.76
C SER A 156 -19.35 14.30 -2.35
N GLU A 157 -19.27 14.99 -3.50
CA GLU A 157 -20.46 15.40 -4.24
C GLU A 157 -20.95 14.26 -5.17
N PRO A 158 -22.21 14.29 -5.64
CA PRO A 158 -22.76 13.26 -6.53
C PRO A 158 -21.93 13.03 -7.80
N ASP A 159 -21.38 14.12 -8.36
CA ASP A 159 -20.55 14.09 -9.56
C ASP A 159 -19.05 13.85 -9.27
N GLY A 160 -18.70 13.63 -8.00
CA GLY A 160 -17.36 13.29 -7.53
C GLY A 160 -17.11 11.79 -7.48
N LEU A 161 -16.50 11.31 -6.39
CA LEU A 161 -16.11 9.89 -6.22
C LEU A 161 -17.29 8.93 -6.23
N ALA A 162 -18.52 9.40 -6.02
CA ALA A 162 -19.72 8.57 -6.08
C ALA A 162 -19.90 7.90 -7.46
N ARG A 163 -19.36 8.51 -8.53
CA ARG A 163 -19.35 7.96 -9.90
C ARG A 163 -18.49 6.71 -10.07
N LEU A 164 -17.58 6.43 -9.15
CA LEU A 164 -16.67 5.27 -9.22
C LEU A 164 -17.40 3.97 -8.86
N GLN A 165 -18.26 3.48 -9.76
CA GLN A 165 -19.18 2.35 -9.47
C GLN A 165 -18.47 1.06 -9.04
N TRP A 166 -17.22 0.86 -9.44
CA TRP A 166 -16.45 -0.37 -9.19
C TRP A 166 -15.54 -0.28 -7.97
N SER A 167 -15.36 0.93 -7.43
CA SER A 167 -14.50 1.15 -6.27
C SER A 167 -15.16 0.59 -5.02
N GLN A 168 -14.39 -0.21 -4.30
CA GLN A 168 -14.74 -0.84 -3.03
C GLN A 168 -14.21 0.00 -1.87
N ARG A 169 -13.04 0.63 -2.04
CA ARG A 169 -12.36 1.35 -0.95
C ARG A 169 -11.74 2.66 -1.39
N VAL A 170 -11.91 3.68 -0.55
CA VAL A 170 -11.18 4.95 -0.61
C VAL A 170 -10.28 5.06 0.61
N LEU A 171 -8.98 5.17 0.37
CA LEU A 171 -7.95 5.30 1.40
C LEU A 171 -7.49 6.76 1.45
N LEU A 172 -7.95 7.50 2.45
CA LEU A 172 -7.65 8.92 2.61
C LEU A 172 -6.40 9.10 3.47
N HIS A 173 -5.31 9.52 2.84
CA HIS A 173 -4.05 9.90 3.48
C HIS A 173 -4.11 11.37 3.91
N THR A 174 -3.93 11.62 5.19
CA THR A 174 -3.85 12.98 5.75
C THR A 174 -2.38 13.33 6.03
N ASP A 175 -1.90 14.46 5.53
CA ASP A 175 -0.50 14.88 5.72
C ASP A 175 -0.14 15.08 7.21
N GLU A 176 1.10 14.72 7.57
CA GLU A 176 1.65 14.68 8.93
C GLU A 176 1.95 16.07 9.52
N VAL A 177 2.14 17.08 8.65
CA VAL A 177 2.66 18.38 9.07
C VAL A 177 1.58 19.21 9.77
N GLN A 178 0.30 18.94 9.50
CA GLN A 178 -0.81 19.60 10.17
C GLN A 178 -1.37 18.73 11.27
N ARG A 179 -1.23 19.18 12.53
CA ARG A 179 -1.96 18.58 13.65
C ARG A 179 -3.46 18.66 13.34
N PRO A 180 -4.21 17.54 13.37
CA PRO A 180 -5.64 17.56 13.14
C PRO A 180 -6.31 18.50 14.13
N THR A 181 -7.00 19.51 13.62
CA THR A 181 -7.84 20.38 14.45
C THR A 181 -9.22 19.74 14.64
N ILE A 182 -10.00 20.21 15.61
CA ILE A 182 -11.42 19.84 15.75
C ILE A 182 -12.16 20.05 14.41
N ARG A 183 -11.86 21.15 13.73
CA ARG A 183 -12.41 21.48 12.40
C ARG A 183 -11.95 20.50 11.32
N THR A 184 -10.70 20.05 11.35
CA THR A 184 -10.16 19.05 10.42
C THR A 184 -10.92 17.74 10.56
N ASN A 185 -11.11 17.27 11.80
CA ASN A 185 -11.85 16.03 12.08
C ASN A 185 -13.33 16.15 11.69
N ASP A 186 -13.99 17.27 11.99
CA ASP A 186 -15.37 17.54 11.56
C ASP A 186 -15.51 17.52 10.03
N ASN A 187 -14.56 18.12 9.30
CA ASN A 187 -14.55 18.08 7.84
C ASN A 187 -14.43 16.64 7.29
N ILE A 188 -13.55 15.82 7.89
CA ILE A 188 -13.34 14.42 7.51
C ILE A 188 -14.61 13.59 7.81
N LEU A 189 -15.24 13.80 8.97
CA LEU A 189 -16.49 13.11 9.33
C LEU A 189 -17.61 13.47 8.36
N ARG A 190 -17.81 14.76 8.07
CA ARG A 190 -18.82 15.21 7.11
C ARG A 190 -18.54 14.71 5.69
N PHE A 191 -17.27 14.59 5.30
CA PHE A 191 -16.87 13.95 4.04
C PHE A 191 -17.35 12.50 3.98
N ARG A 192 -17.07 11.72 5.04
CA ARG A 192 -17.50 10.33 5.17
C ARG A 192 -19.02 10.19 5.10
N GLU A 193 -19.74 11.04 5.82
CA GLU A 193 -21.21 11.02 5.86
C GLU A 193 -21.81 11.31 4.49
N ARG A 194 -21.34 12.36 3.80
CA ARG A 194 -21.82 12.69 2.45
C ARG A 194 -21.55 11.55 1.46
N LEU A 195 -20.34 10.99 1.47
CA LEU A 195 -20.00 9.94 0.52
C LEU A 195 -20.73 8.63 0.83
N ARG A 196 -20.91 8.28 2.11
CA ARG A 196 -21.71 7.11 2.53
C ARG A 196 -23.19 7.26 2.17
N ALA A 197 -23.74 8.48 2.24
CA ALA A 197 -25.12 8.73 1.84
C ALA A 197 -25.34 8.46 0.32
N LEU A 198 -24.31 8.66 -0.49
CA LEU A 198 -24.33 8.40 -1.93
C LEU A 198 -23.94 6.96 -2.28
N ARG A 199 -22.97 6.40 -1.56
CA ARG A 199 -22.36 5.08 -1.77
C ARG A 199 -22.18 4.35 -0.43
N PRO A 200 -23.23 3.72 0.10
CA PRO A 200 -23.17 3.01 1.39
C PRO A 200 -22.29 1.76 1.35
N ASP A 201 -22.04 1.23 0.15
CA ASP A 201 -21.17 0.09 -0.15
C ASP A 201 -19.68 0.43 -0.17
N LEU A 202 -19.33 1.73 -0.29
CA LEU A 202 -17.94 2.18 -0.38
C LEU A 202 -17.30 2.28 1.01
N GLU A 203 -16.24 1.51 1.25
CA GLU A 203 -15.45 1.59 2.46
C GLU A 203 -14.51 2.80 2.43
N ILE A 204 -14.50 3.58 3.50
CA ILE A 204 -13.64 4.76 3.63
C ILE A 204 -12.69 4.53 4.80
N ILE A 205 -11.40 4.40 4.48
CA ILE A 205 -10.32 4.13 5.42
C ILE A 205 -9.47 5.38 5.57
N PHE A 206 -9.26 5.84 6.81
CA PHE A 206 -8.40 6.98 7.10
C PHE A 206 -7.01 6.52 7.46
N LEU A 207 -6.03 6.99 6.71
CA LEU A 207 -4.62 6.71 6.92
C LEU A 207 -3.95 8.00 7.37
N SER A 208 -3.79 8.16 8.69
CA SER A 208 -2.84 9.15 9.21
C SER A 208 -1.60 8.41 9.67
N LYS A 209 -0.41 8.91 9.34
CA LYS A 209 0.81 8.35 9.93
C LYS A 209 0.92 8.66 11.43
N GLN A 210 0.16 9.65 11.93
CA GLN A 210 -0.04 9.90 13.37
C GLN A 210 -0.84 8.78 14.09
N MET A 211 -1.62 7.97 13.37
CA MET A 211 -2.30 6.80 13.95
C MET A 211 -1.33 5.63 14.22
N ARG A 212 -0.02 5.79 13.94
CA ARG A 212 1.03 4.98 14.58
C ARG A 212 1.32 5.41 16.04
N LYS A 213 0.65 6.45 16.58
CA LYS A 213 0.95 6.98 17.92
C LYS A 213 -0.22 7.39 18.83
N GLN A 214 -1.49 7.30 18.45
CA GLN A 214 -2.59 7.54 19.42
C GLN A 214 -3.78 6.61 19.20
N LYS A 215 -3.97 5.68 20.14
CA LYS A 215 -5.16 4.83 20.31
C LYS A 215 -6.10 5.49 21.35
N PRO A 216 -7.43 5.37 21.24
CA PRO A 216 -8.36 5.79 22.29
C PRO A 216 -8.11 4.98 23.57
N GLN A 217 -8.03 5.66 24.72
CA GLN A 217 -7.70 5.04 25.99
C GLN A 217 -8.90 4.27 26.57
N THR A 218 -8.79 2.95 26.56
CA THR A 218 -9.52 2.07 27.49
C THR A 218 -8.52 1.37 28.40
N MET A 219 -8.89 1.18 29.67
CA MET A 219 -7.98 0.76 30.76
C MET A 219 -7.31 -0.61 30.52
N GLU A 220 -7.82 -1.39 29.56
CA GLU A 220 -7.30 -2.68 29.12
C GLU A 220 -6.11 -2.56 28.15
N ASP A 221 -5.98 -1.43 27.43
CA ASP A 221 -4.90 -1.16 26.46
C ASP A 221 -3.55 -0.84 27.13
N SER A 222 -3.56 -0.44 28.42
CA SER A 222 -2.34 -0.09 29.16
C SER A 222 -1.36 -1.26 29.32
N LEU A 223 -1.86 -2.49 29.30
CA LEU A 223 -1.03 -3.69 29.35
C LEU A 223 -0.50 -4.03 27.96
N THR A 224 -1.26 -3.69 26.91
CA THR A 224 -0.92 -4.01 25.52
C THR A 224 0.19 -3.08 24.99
N ASP A 225 0.08 -1.78 25.21
CA ASP A 225 1.12 -0.84 24.74
C ASP A 225 2.48 -1.08 25.42
N LYS A 226 2.44 -1.46 26.70
CA LYS A 226 3.64 -1.79 27.47
C LYS A 226 4.30 -3.08 26.99
N TRP A 227 3.53 -4.07 26.54
CA TRP A 227 4.09 -5.29 25.95
C TRP A 227 4.85 -4.98 24.67
N PHE A 228 4.26 -4.16 23.78
CA PHE A 228 4.87 -3.78 22.50
C PHE A 228 6.17 -3.00 22.69
N GLU A 229 6.20 -2.03 23.62
CA GLU A 229 7.41 -1.28 23.95
C GLU A 229 8.49 -2.19 24.53
N THR A 230 8.11 -3.05 25.49
CA THR A 230 9.04 -3.99 26.14
C THR A 230 9.65 -4.95 25.13
N ILE A 231 8.86 -5.44 24.18
CA ILE A 231 9.31 -6.40 23.18
C ILE A 231 10.11 -5.74 22.05
N ALA A 232 9.80 -4.49 21.69
CA ALA A 232 10.65 -3.71 20.80
C ALA A 232 12.02 -3.45 21.42
N GLU A 233 12.08 -3.05 22.70
CA GLU A 233 13.33 -2.87 23.44
C GLU A 233 14.11 -4.18 23.59
N PHE A 234 13.41 -5.28 23.90
CA PHE A 234 14.02 -6.61 23.98
C PHE A 234 14.59 -7.05 22.62
N THR A 235 13.88 -6.83 21.52
CA THR A 235 14.32 -7.14 20.16
C THR A 235 15.63 -6.42 19.81
N LEU A 236 15.75 -5.14 20.19
CA LEU A 236 17.00 -4.37 20.02
C LEU A 236 18.18 -4.97 20.82
N SER A 237 17.90 -5.63 21.94
CA SER A 237 18.93 -6.29 22.75
C SER A 237 19.39 -7.63 22.19
N LEU A 238 18.56 -8.29 21.37
CA LEU A 238 18.83 -9.59 20.75
C LEU A 238 19.70 -9.53 19.49
N ASP A 239 19.88 -8.35 18.90
CA ASP A 239 20.77 -8.09 17.73
C ASP A 239 22.25 -8.44 18.01
N LYS A 240 22.56 -8.81 19.27
CA LYS A 240 23.87 -9.24 19.77
C LYS A 240 24.03 -10.76 19.86
N ILE A 241 22.99 -11.54 19.57
CA ILE A 241 23.00 -13.01 19.69
C ILE A 241 23.00 -13.60 18.28
N ASP A 242 24.06 -14.34 17.95
CA ASP A 242 24.15 -15.10 16.70
C ASP A 242 23.27 -16.36 16.81
N VAL A 243 22.05 -16.29 16.26
CA VAL A 243 21.11 -17.42 16.26
C VAL A 243 21.40 -18.28 15.03
N SER A 244 22.07 -19.40 15.27
CA SER A 244 22.56 -20.34 14.25
C SER A 244 21.44 -21.09 13.48
N ASP A 245 21.88 -21.68 12.36
CA ASP A 245 21.25 -22.31 11.17
C ASP A 245 20.01 -23.23 11.29
N CYS A 246 19.18 -23.16 12.33
CA CYS A 246 17.97 -23.99 12.42
C CYS A 246 16.73 -23.31 11.83
N GLN A 247 15.85 -24.08 11.18
CA GLN A 247 14.54 -23.60 10.73
C GLN A 247 13.52 -23.96 11.80
N VAL A 248 12.84 -22.94 12.35
CA VAL A 248 11.89 -23.12 13.47
C VAL A 248 10.49 -22.77 12.98
N SER A 249 9.54 -23.68 13.19
CA SER A 249 8.12 -23.43 12.94
C SER A 249 7.48 -22.82 14.19
N VAL A 250 6.75 -21.73 14.03
CA VAL A 250 6.12 -20.98 15.12
C VAL A 250 4.61 -20.90 14.89
N GLY A 251 3.82 -21.49 15.78
CA GLY A 251 2.37 -21.34 15.79
C GLY A 251 1.97 -20.03 16.46
N LEU A 252 1.37 -19.11 15.70
CA LEU A 252 0.88 -17.82 16.20
C LEU A 252 -0.64 -17.87 16.35
N ILE A 253 -1.15 -17.81 17.58
CA ILE A 253 -2.58 -17.89 17.91
C ILE A 253 -3.05 -16.53 18.41
N ASP A 254 -3.85 -15.84 17.62
CA ASP A 254 -4.28 -14.46 17.93
C ASP A 254 -5.51 -14.03 17.10
N ASP A 255 -5.66 -12.73 16.81
CA ASP A 255 -6.76 -12.12 16.06
C ASP A 255 -6.61 -12.15 14.51
N GLY A 256 -5.59 -12.83 14.00
CA GLY A 256 -5.23 -12.92 12.59
C GLY A 256 -3.97 -12.12 12.24
N VAL A 257 -3.51 -12.20 10.99
CA VAL A 257 -2.27 -11.54 10.53
C VAL A 257 -2.48 -10.96 9.14
N ASP A 258 -2.07 -9.71 8.93
CA ASP A 258 -1.96 -9.15 7.59
C ASP A 258 -0.76 -9.77 6.84
N VAL A 259 -1.05 -10.82 6.06
CA VAL A 259 -0.08 -11.53 5.22
C VAL A 259 0.47 -10.67 4.07
N PHE A 260 -0.17 -9.53 3.76
CA PHE A 260 0.32 -8.58 2.76
C PHE A 260 1.32 -7.58 3.35
N HIS A 261 1.55 -7.61 4.66
CA HIS A 261 2.56 -6.79 5.29
C HIS A 261 3.95 -7.05 4.64
N PRO A 262 4.72 -6.01 4.27
CA PRO A 262 5.95 -6.15 3.48
C PRO A 262 7.00 -7.11 4.07
N LEU A 263 7.04 -7.25 5.40
CA LEU A 263 7.96 -8.15 6.10
C LEU A 263 7.46 -9.60 6.20
N LEU A 264 6.16 -9.82 6.02
CA LEU A 264 5.50 -11.12 6.21
C LEU A 264 5.13 -11.81 4.88
N ARG A 265 5.14 -11.05 3.77
CA ARG A 265 4.75 -11.50 2.44
C ARG A 265 5.55 -12.72 1.98
N GLY A 266 4.84 -13.83 1.72
CA GLY A 266 5.42 -15.08 1.22
C GLY A 266 6.20 -15.89 2.27
N ARG A 267 6.07 -15.53 3.56
CA ARG A 267 6.77 -16.18 4.68
C ARG A 267 5.81 -16.74 5.72
N THR A 268 4.60 -16.20 5.79
CA THR A 268 3.52 -16.66 6.68
C THR A 268 2.61 -17.66 5.97
N PHE A 269 2.21 -18.71 6.69
CA PHE A 269 1.27 -19.71 6.19
C PHE A 269 0.00 -19.67 7.06
N SER A 270 -1.08 -19.11 6.52
CA SER A 270 -2.40 -19.24 7.14
C SER A 270 -3.01 -20.59 6.77
N SER A 271 -3.69 -21.28 7.70
CA SER A 271 -4.54 -22.42 7.32
C SER A 271 -5.73 -21.98 6.47
N ASP A 272 -6.18 -20.73 6.65
CA ASP A 272 -7.39 -20.20 6.05
C ASP A 272 -7.09 -18.84 5.36
N ILE A 273 -7.36 -18.77 4.06
CA ILE A 273 -6.77 -17.80 3.11
C ILE A 273 -7.33 -16.35 3.29
N SER A 274 -8.18 -16.08 4.28
CA SER A 274 -8.96 -14.83 4.34
C SER A 274 -9.07 -14.20 5.72
N GLU A 275 -7.97 -14.14 6.48
CA GLU A 275 -8.03 -13.61 7.84
C GLU A 275 -7.02 -12.49 8.09
N THR A 276 -7.42 -11.27 7.70
CA THR A 276 -6.80 -10.02 8.14
C THR A 276 -6.95 -9.87 9.66
N SER A 277 -5.90 -9.35 10.31
CA SER A 277 -5.89 -9.07 11.75
C SER A 277 -6.96 -8.05 12.12
N ALA A 278 -7.83 -8.41 13.06
CA ALA A 278 -8.98 -7.59 13.43
C ALA A 278 -8.59 -6.29 14.16
N THR A 279 -7.54 -6.35 14.99
CA THR A 279 -7.05 -5.24 15.82
C THR A 279 -5.63 -4.79 15.43
N GLY A 280 -4.94 -5.57 14.58
CA GLY A 280 -3.54 -5.36 14.21
C GLY A 280 -2.54 -6.08 15.13
N HIS A 281 -3.02 -6.72 16.22
CA HIS A 281 -2.18 -7.33 17.24
C HIS A 281 -1.38 -8.52 16.71
N GLY A 282 -2.01 -9.48 16.04
CA GLY A 282 -1.32 -10.64 15.49
C GLY A 282 -0.32 -10.26 14.40
N THR A 283 -0.63 -9.23 13.60
CA THR A 283 0.31 -8.70 12.61
C THR A 283 1.58 -8.17 13.27
N ALA A 284 1.44 -7.43 14.36
CA ALA A 284 2.59 -6.88 15.08
C ALA A 284 3.40 -8.00 15.76
N MET A 285 2.75 -9.02 16.34
CA MET A 285 3.45 -10.20 16.88
C MET A 285 4.27 -10.92 15.80
N ALA A 286 3.68 -11.16 14.62
CA ALA A 286 4.36 -11.81 13.50
C ALA A 286 5.56 -10.99 13.02
N VAL A 287 5.43 -9.67 12.89
CA VAL A 287 6.52 -8.77 12.50
C VAL A 287 7.67 -8.81 13.50
N THR A 288 7.38 -8.80 14.80
CA THR A 288 8.41 -8.91 15.83
C THR A 288 9.18 -10.22 15.71
N ILE A 289 8.48 -11.35 15.60
CA ILE A 289 9.12 -12.68 15.47
C ILE A 289 10.07 -12.68 14.27
N TYR A 290 9.64 -12.15 13.13
CA TYR A 290 10.50 -12.06 11.94
C TYR A 290 11.64 -11.06 12.03
N THR A 291 11.49 -10.01 12.84
CA THR A 291 12.55 -9.01 13.04
C THR A 291 13.70 -9.62 13.83
N VAL A 292 13.39 -10.47 14.82
CA VAL A 292 14.38 -11.22 15.60
C VAL A 292 14.89 -12.46 14.85
N PHE A 293 14.00 -13.22 14.21
CA PHE A 293 14.31 -14.51 13.60
C PHE A 293 13.76 -14.63 12.18
N GLN A 294 14.58 -14.21 11.21
CA GLN A 294 14.17 -14.10 9.81
C GLN A 294 13.87 -15.44 9.11
N ARG A 295 14.25 -16.57 9.72
CA ARG A 295 14.03 -17.94 9.21
C ARG A 295 12.89 -18.68 9.91
N ALA A 296 12.07 -17.97 10.71
CA ALA A 296 10.85 -18.53 11.28
C ALA A 296 9.85 -18.90 10.16
N ASP A 297 9.23 -20.06 10.25
CA ASP A 297 8.01 -20.37 9.49
C ASP A 297 6.82 -20.14 10.41
N ILE A 298 6.11 -19.02 10.22
CA ILE A 298 4.97 -18.68 11.09
C ILE A 298 3.68 -19.28 10.51
N VAL A 299 3.03 -20.11 11.32
CA VAL A 299 1.70 -20.67 11.05
C VAL A 299 0.68 -19.93 11.89
N VAL A 300 -0.26 -19.26 11.24
CA VAL A 300 -1.24 -18.39 11.92
C VAL A 300 -2.54 -19.14 12.16
N PHE A 301 -3.09 -18.98 13.37
CA PHE A 301 -4.41 -19.44 13.74
C PHE A 301 -5.20 -18.31 14.39
N LYS A 302 -6.33 -17.94 13.79
CA LYS A 302 -7.21 -16.94 14.37
C LYS A 302 -8.15 -17.56 15.40
N VAL A 303 -8.36 -16.87 16.51
CA VAL A 303 -9.36 -17.22 17.52
C VAL A 303 -10.40 -16.11 17.57
N GLU A 304 -11.66 -16.44 17.25
CA GLU A 304 -12.77 -15.50 17.35
C GLU A 304 -13.17 -15.27 18.81
N THR A 305 -13.33 -14.01 19.20
CA THR A 305 -13.72 -13.59 20.56
C THR A 305 -15.23 -13.53 20.78
N GLN A 306 -16.07 -13.84 19.79
CA GLN A 306 -17.53 -13.90 19.95
C GLN A 306 -18.00 -15.33 20.25
N SER A 307 -18.89 -15.44 21.23
CA SER A 307 -19.54 -16.68 21.68
C SER A 307 -20.51 -17.22 20.63
N ASN A 308 -19.98 -17.74 19.52
CA ASN A 308 -20.69 -18.68 18.66
C ASN A 308 -20.29 -20.10 19.06
N SER A 309 -21.27 -21.01 19.09
CA SER A 309 -21.13 -22.42 19.49
C SER A 309 -20.25 -23.28 18.57
N ALA A 310 -19.47 -22.65 17.69
CA ALA A 310 -18.51 -23.27 16.77
C ALA A 310 -17.09 -22.68 16.92
N SER A 311 -16.83 -21.87 17.96
CA SER A 311 -15.50 -21.33 18.22
C SER A 311 -14.54 -22.45 18.63
N HIS A 312 -13.44 -22.60 17.89
CA HIS A 312 -12.33 -23.45 18.31
C HIS A 312 -11.69 -22.83 19.55
N SER A 313 -11.65 -23.57 20.65
CA SER A 313 -10.92 -23.11 21.82
C SER A 313 -9.43 -23.00 21.48
N ALA A 314 -8.70 -22.10 22.15
CA ALA A 314 -7.25 -21.99 21.98
C ALA A 314 -6.53 -23.34 22.22
N ALA A 315 -7.12 -24.22 23.04
CA ALA A 315 -6.64 -25.60 23.26
C ALA A 315 -6.81 -26.50 22.03
N ASP A 316 -7.94 -26.40 21.30
CA ASP A 316 -8.19 -27.17 20.07
C ASP A 316 -7.25 -26.73 18.93
N VAL A 317 -6.98 -25.43 18.87
CA VAL A 317 -6.03 -24.83 17.92
C VAL A 317 -4.60 -25.29 18.21
N GLY A 318 -4.20 -25.28 19.47
CA GLY A 318 -2.89 -25.80 19.91
C GLY A 318 -2.71 -27.29 19.56
N LEU A 319 -3.76 -28.11 19.72
CA LEU A 319 -3.73 -29.52 19.35
C LEU A 319 -3.58 -29.72 17.83
N LYS A 320 -4.26 -28.91 17.01
CA LYS A 320 -4.13 -28.93 15.53
C LYS A 320 -2.71 -28.57 15.07
N PHE A 321 -2.08 -27.58 15.69
CA PHE A 321 -0.69 -27.22 15.39
C PHE A 321 0.27 -28.38 15.70
N HIS A 322 0.13 -28.99 16.88
CA HIS A 322 0.96 -30.13 17.28
C HIS A 322 0.78 -31.36 16.37
N LEU A 323 -0.45 -31.64 15.92
CA LEU A 323 -0.73 -32.76 15.01
C LEU A 323 -0.21 -32.50 13.58
N ARG A 324 -0.18 -31.24 13.12
CA ARG A 324 0.34 -30.87 11.79
C ARG A 324 1.84 -31.07 11.66
N ASP A 325 2.61 -30.74 12.70
CA ASP A 325 4.07 -30.90 12.68
C ASP A 325 4.52 -32.36 12.84
N ASN A 326 3.74 -33.20 13.53
CA ASN A 326 4.02 -34.64 13.63
C ASN A 326 3.86 -35.40 12.29
N HIS A 327 3.12 -34.86 11.31
CA HIS A 327 3.00 -35.45 9.97
C HIS A 327 4.16 -35.10 9.01
N LYS A 328 5.14 -34.30 9.45
CA LYS A 328 6.37 -34.02 8.69
C LYS A 328 7.57 -34.88 9.11
N VAL A 329 7.40 -35.77 10.09
CA VAL A 329 8.42 -36.74 10.51
C VAL A 329 7.96 -38.14 10.10
N HIS A 330 8.05 -38.44 8.81
CA HIS A 330 8.22 -39.80 8.27
C HIS A 330 8.84 -39.75 6.88
#